data_AF-A0A4Q3RZ11-F1
#
_entry.id   AF-A0A4Q3RZ11-F1
#
_cell.length_a   1.000
_cell.length_b   1.000
_cell.length_c   1.000
_cell.angle_alpha   90.00
_cell.angle_beta   90.00
_cell.angle_gamma   90.00
#
_symmetry.space_group_name_H-M   'P 1'
#
loop_
_entity.id
_entity.type
_entity.pdbx_description
1 polymer ?
#
loop_
_entity_poly.entity_id
_entity_poly.type
_entity_poly.pdbx_seq_one_letter_code
_entity_poly.pdbx_strand_id
1 'polypeptide(L)'
;NINSEFFTQLQSNYHEGREFPADSLLIAAYWDCNPFALQDGGHLQVGLKKISPGAHWLGITGIACGKVNKSFTETVKIHTIVSLSLMDGFLACWDEKYRSNRIRPETAIRKYLDPQWKPLLQTPPFPEYPSGHSTISAAAATVLTHYLGENFAYTDTVEVKFGLPTRNFTSFMQAADEAGISRFYGGIHFMDAITNGRTQGIYVAQKVLKRVGE
;
A
#
# COMPACT_ATOMS: atom_id res chain seq x y z
N ASN A 1 -28.68 5.47 5.89
CA ASN A 1 -28.70 6.93 6.15
C ASN A 1 -27.79 7.59 5.13
N ILE A 2 -28.35 8.36 4.19
CA ILE A 2 -27.59 8.99 3.10
C ILE A 2 -26.68 10.14 3.55
N ASN A 3 -26.89 10.65 4.77
CA ASN A 3 -26.07 11.72 5.37
C ASN A 3 -24.97 11.17 6.30
N SER A 4 -24.73 9.86 6.29
CA SER A 4 -23.68 9.25 7.12
C SER A 4 -22.32 9.38 6.45
N GLU A 5 -21.26 9.52 7.24
CA GLU A 5 -19.88 9.58 6.74
C GLU A 5 -19.51 8.38 5.87
N PHE A 6 -19.96 7.18 6.27
CA PHE A 6 -19.75 5.97 5.47
C PHE A 6 -20.38 6.08 4.07
N PHE A 7 -21.59 6.64 3.96
CA PHE A 7 -22.24 6.81 2.66
C PHE A 7 -21.53 7.85 1.80
N THR A 8 -21.02 8.94 2.40
CA THR A 8 -20.17 9.91 1.70
C THR A 8 -18.92 9.24 1.13
N GLN A 9 -18.24 8.41 1.92
CA GLN A 9 -17.07 7.66 1.44
C GLN A 9 -17.44 6.67 0.32
N LEU A 10 -18.58 5.99 0.45
CA LEU A 10 -19.09 5.09 -0.59
C LEU A 10 -19.34 5.81 -1.92
N GLN A 11 -19.93 7.01 -1.86
CA GLN A 11 -20.11 7.85 -3.05
C GLN A 11 -18.76 8.27 -3.65
N SER A 12 -17.80 8.71 -2.83
CA SER A 12 -16.46 9.06 -3.32
C SER A 12 -15.80 7.90 -4.07
N ASN A 13 -15.84 6.68 -3.54
CA ASN A 13 -15.32 5.50 -4.24
C ASN A 13 -16.09 5.18 -5.53
N TYR A 14 -17.41 5.35 -5.53
CA TYR A 14 -18.22 5.15 -6.74
C TYR A 14 -17.89 6.17 -7.84
N HIS A 15 -17.66 7.43 -7.48
CA HIS A 15 -17.29 8.47 -8.43
C HIS A 15 -15.88 8.27 -8.98
N GLU A 16 -14.89 8.02 -8.11
CA GLU A 16 -13.51 7.75 -8.54
C GLU A 16 -13.44 6.51 -9.45
N GLY A 17 -14.22 5.46 -9.13
CA GLY A 17 -14.22 4.22 -9.91
C GLY A 17 -14.97 4.26 -11.24
N ARG A 18 -15.37 5.45 -11.75
CA ARG A 18 -16.05 5.58 -13.05
C ARG A 18 -15.15 6.06 -14.17
N GLU A 19 -14.18 6.91 -13.85
CA GLU A 19 -13.21 7.42 -14.81
C GLU A 19 -11.82 7.12 -14.27
N PHE A 20 -10.99 6.46 -15.09
CA PHE A 20 -9.63 6.12 -14.70
C PHE A 20 -8.65 6.90 -15.58
N PRO A 21 -8.17 8.07 -15.14
CA PRO A 21 -7.07 8.75 -15.79
C PRO A 21 -5.87 7.82 -15.94
N ALA A 22 -5.10 7.97 -17.02
CA ALA A 22 -3.94 7.12 -17.30
C ALA A 22 -2.95 7.05 -16.13
N ASP A 23 -2.76 8.17 -15.41
CA ASP A 23 -1.88 8.24 -14.25
C ASP A 23 -2.41 7.42 -13.07
N SER A 24 -3.71 7.50 -12.75
CA SER A 24 -4.33 6.72 -11.68
C SER A 24 -4.28 5.21 -11.98
N LEU A 25 -4.44 4.81 -13.24
CA LEU A 25 -4.27 3.41 -13.69
C LEU A 25 -2.85 2.91 -13.40
N LEU A 26 -1.85 3.70 -13.79
CA LEU A 26 -0.45 3.33 -13.61
C LEU A 26 -0.09 3.27 -12.12
N ILE A 27 -0.53 4.23 -11.32
CA ILE A 27 -0.30 4.25 -9.87
C ILE A 27 -0.94 3.04 -9.19
N ALA A 28 -2.19 2.73 -9.51
CA ALA A 28 -2.89 1.57 -8.97
C ALA A 28 -2.22 0.26 -9.36
N ALA A 29 -1.81 0.12 -10.62
CA ALA A 29 -1.12 -1.08 -11.10
C ALA A 29 0.27 -1.23 -10.45
N TYR A 30 1.01 -0.14 -10.30
CA TYR A 30 2.35 -0.13 -9.71
C TYR A 30 2.35 -0.62 -8.27
N TRP A 31 1.40 -0.14 -7.48
CA TRP A 31 1.28 -0.47 -6.07
C TRP A 31 0.29 -1.60 -5.81
N ASP A 32 -0.19 -2.35 -6.82
CA ASP A 32 -1.18 -3.40 -6.60
C ASP A 32 -0.63 -4.49 -5.68
N CYS A 33 0.62 -4.92 -5.93
CA CYS A 33 1.38 -5.85 -5.09
C CYS A 33 0.55 -7.06 -4.60
N ASN A 34 -0.38 -7.51 -5.45
CA ASN A 34 -1.31 -8.58 -5.13
C ASN A 34 -0.86 -9.87 -5.83
N PRO A 35 -0.22 -10.81 -5.11
CA PRO A 35 0.22 -12.08 -5.69
C PRO A 35 -0.94 -13.00 -6.09
N PHE A 36 -2.18 -12.67 -5.66
CA PHE A 36 -3.39 -13.41 -6.00
C PHE A 36 -4.11 -12.85 -7.22
N ALA A 37 -3.56 -11.82 -7.87
CA ALA A 37 -4.16 -11.24 -9.07
C ALA A 37 -4.17 -12.28 -10.20
N LEU A 38 -5.38 -12.72 -10.55
CA LEU A 38 -5.61 -13.63 -11.68
C LEU A 38 -5.97 -12.80 -12.91
N GLN A 39 -5.26 -13.00 -14.01
CA GLN A 39 -5.69 -12.51 -15.31
C GLN A 39 -6.62 -13.55 -15.93
N ASP A 40 -7.85 -13.13 -16.23
CA ASP A 40 -8.84 -13.97 -16.89
C ASP A 40 -8.58 -13.98 -18.40
N GLY A 41 -8.15 -15.15 -18.91
CA GLY A 41 -7.99 -15.43 -20.34
C GLY A 41 -9.12 -16.32 -20.88
N GLY A 42 -10.29 -16.36 -20.23
CA GLY A 42 -11.40 -17.26 -20.55
C GLY A 42 -11.33 -18.55 -19.73
N HIS A 43 -11.07 -19.70 -20.36
CA HIS A 43 -10.98 -20.99 -19.63
C HIS A 43 -9.67 -21.13 -18.83
N LEU A 44 -8.73 -20.22 -19.02
CA LEU A 44 -7.42 -20.21 -18.39
C LEU A 44 -7.31 -19.02 -17.44
N GLN A 45 -7.02 -19.31 -16.17
CA GLN A 45 -6.60 -18.30 -15.20
C GLN A 45 -5.08 -18.29 -15.15
N VAL A 46 -4.46 -17.17 -15.53
CA VAL A 46 -3.00 -17.00 -15.46
C VAL A 46 -2.67 -16.09 -14.29
N GLY A 47 -1.90 -16.60 -13.33
CA GLY A 47 -1.40 -15.80 -12.22
C GLY A 47 -0.29 -14.86 -12.69
N LEU A 48 -0.47 -13.55 -12.51
CA LEU A 48 0.61 -12.58 -12.73
C LEU A 48 1.60 -12.71 -11.58
N LYS A 49 2.88 -12.96 -11.87
CA LYS A 49 3.93 -12.92 -10.84
C LYS A 49 4.07 -11.49 -10.35
N LYS A 50 3.50 -11.22 -9.17
CA LYS A 50 3.65 -9.96 -8.42
C LYS A 50 4.30 -10.24 -7.07
N ILE A 51 4.98 -9.23 -6.52
CA ILE A 51 5.49 -9.28 -5.14
C ILE A 51 4.43 -8.80 -4.15
N SER A 52 4.62 -9.14 -2.88
CA SER A 52 3.87 -8.52 -1.80
C SER A 52 4.45 -7.13 -1.47
N PRO A 53 3.67 -6.25 -0.82
CA PRO A 53 4.14 -4.89 -0.60
C PRO A 53 5.27 -4.83 0.42
N GLY A 54 5.37 -5.82 1.33
CA GLY A 54 6.55 -5.97 2.21
C GLY A 54 7.83 -6.24 1.42
N ALA A 55 7.77 -7.12 0.39
CA ALA A 55 8.91 -7.37 -0.48
C ALA A 55 9.26 -6.14 -1.33
N HIS A 56 8.27 -5.32 -1.71
CA HIS A 56 8.50 -4.05 -2.42
C HIS A 56 9.34 -3.10 -1.57
N TRP A 57 8.92 -2.86 -0.32
CA TRP A 57 9.65 -1.98 0.60
C TRP A 57 11.03 -2.49 1.00
N LEU A 58 11.25 -3.81 1.06
CA LEU A 58 12.59 -4.37 1.21
C LEU A 58 13.46 -4.10 -0.04
N GLY A 59 12.87 -4.16 -1.25
CA GLY A 59 13.53 -3.75 -2.48
C GLY A 59 13.92 -2.26 -2.47
N ILE A 60 13.01 -1.38 -2.06
CA ILE A 60 13.27 0.06 -1.89
C ILE A 60 14.41 0.30 -0.89
N THR A 61 14.43 -0.46 0.21
CA THR A 61 15.50 -0.40 1.22
C THR A 61 16.86 -0.71 0.60
N GLY A 62 16.94 -1.76 -0.24
CA GLY A 62 18.14 -2.11 -0.99
C GLY A 62 18.59 -1.00 -1.95
N ILE A 63 17.67 -0.43 -2.73
CA ILE A 63 17.93 0.69 -3.64
C ILE A 63 18.51 1.89 -2.85
N ALA A 64 17.87 2.25 -1.75
CA ALA A 64 18.25 3.41 -0.96
C ALA A 64 19.62 3.25 -0.29
N CYS A 65 19.89 2.09 0.31
CA CYS A 65 21.20 1.77 0.91
C CYS A 65 22.31 1.76 -0.14
N GLY A 66 22.05 1.17 -1.31
CA GLY A 66 22.99 1.13 -2.44
C GLY A 66 23.29 2.52 -2.99
N LYS A 67 22.28 3.39 -3.12
CA LYS A 67 22.45 4.76 -3.64
C LYS A 67 23.45 5.60 -2.85
N VAL A 68 23.53 5.42 -1.54
CA VAL A 68 24.47 6.16 -0.67
C VAL A 68 25.64 5.30 -0.18
N ASN A 69 25.88 4.15 -0.82
CA ASN A 69 26.98 3.23 -0.50
C ASN A 69 27.08 2.89 0.99
N LYS A 70 25.95 2.61 1.65
CA LYS A 70 25.96 2.14 3.04
C LYS A 70 26.85 0.91 3.20
N SER A 71 27.59 0.83 4.30
CA SER A 71 28.38 -0.37 4.61
C SER A 71 27.48 -1.60 4.74
N PHE A 72 28.07 -2.80 4.67
CA PHE A 72 27.34 -4.04 4.86
C PHE A 72 26.58 -4.04 6.20
N THR A 73 27.26 -3.65 7.29
CA THR A 73 26.68 -3.61 8.63
C THR A 73 25.50 -2.62 8.73
N GLU A 74 25.64 -1.42 8.15
CA GLU A 74 24.54 -0.44 8.12
C GLU A 74 23.36 -0.96 7.29
N THR A 75 23.63 -1.54 6.13
CA THR A 75 22.60 -2.08 5.24
C THR A 75 21.82 -3.21 5.92
N VAL A 76 22.51 -4.12 6.61
CA VAL A 76 21.87 -5.20 7.38
C VAL A 76 21.03 -4.61 8.52
N LYS A 77 21.53 -3.61 9.25
CA LYS A 77 20.79 -2.95 10.33
C LYS A 77 19.49 -2.31 9.82
N ILE A 78 19.57 -1.53 8.75
CA ILE A 78 18.40 -0.84 8.18
C ILE A 78 17.37 -1.86 7.67
N HIS A 79 17.79 -2.90 6.93
CA HIS A 79 16.88 -3.96 6.48
C HIS A 79 16.22 -4.68 7.67
N THR A 80 16.98 -4.94 8.74
CA THR A 80 16.45 -5.59 9.94
C THR A 80 15.33 -4.75 10.57
N ILE A 81 15.56 -3.44 10.75
CA ILE A 81 14.58 -2.58 11.41
C ILE A 81 13.37 -2.30 10.51
N VAL A 82 13.58 -2.16 9.19
CA VAL A 82 12.46 -2.11 8.23
C VAL A 82 11.63 -3.40 8.31
N SER A 83 12.28 -4.56 8.33
CA SER A 83 11.58 -5.87 8.43
C SER A 83 10.78 -6.01 9.72
N LEU A 84 11.33 -5.57 10.85
CA LEU A 84 10.62 -5.54 12.14
C LEU A 84 9.40 -4.63 12.08
N SER A 85 9.56 -3.41 11.57
CA SER A 85 8.44 -2.45 11.41
C SER A 85 7.37 -2.94 10.44
N LEU A 86 7.75 -3.63 9.36
CA LEU A 86 6.81 -4.28 8.45
C LEU A 86 6.02 -5.38 9.16
N MET A 87 6.70 -6.25 9.92
CA MET A 87 6.07 -7.34 10.66
C MET A 87 5.06 -6.82 11.70
N ASP A 88 5.49 -5.90 12.56
CA ASP A 88 4.61 -5.31 13.58
C ASP A 88 3.47 -4.50 12.95
N GLY A 89 3.74 -3.84 11.82
CA GLY A 89 2.72 -3.13 11.05
C GLY A 89 1.66 -4.07 10.47
N PHE A 90 2.08 -5.22 9.93
CA PHE A 90 1.17 -6.27 9.48
C PHE A 90 0.32 -6.83 10.63
N LEU A 91 0.94 -7.14 11.78
CA LEU A 91 0.23 -7.65 12.95
C LEU A 91 -0.85 -6.67 13.42
N ALA A 92 -0.49 -5.40 13.61
CA ALA A 92 -1.44 -4.36 14.04
C ALA A 92 -2.54 -4.10 13.02
N CYS A 93 -2.22 -4.16 11.72
CA CYS A 93 -3.21 -3.99 10.66
C CYS A 93 -4.19 -5.17 10.61
N TRP A 94 -3.70 -6.41 10.64
CA TRP A 94 -4.55 -7.60 10.55
C TRP A 94 -5.43 -7.77 11.79
N ASP A 95 -4.91 -7.44 12.97
CA ASP A 95 -5.69 -7.40 14.19
C ASP A 95 -6.92 -6.47 14.06
N GLU A 96 -6.77 -5.25 13.53
CA GLU A 96 -7.91 -4.35 13.28
C GLU A 96 -8.81 -4.81 12.13
N LYS A 97 -8.26 -5.45 11.09
CA LYS A 97 -9.06 -6.05 10.00
C LYS A 97 -10.08 -7.04 10.51
N TYR A 98 -9.66 -7.94 11.39
CA TYR A 98 -10.54 -8.97 11.91
C TYR A 98 -11.37 -8.50 13.11
N ARG A 99 -10.98 -7.40 13.77
CA ARG A 99 -11.84 -6.72 14.77
C ARG A 99 -13.00 -5.98 14.12
N SER A 100 -12.73 -5.10 13.15
CA SER A 100 -13.76 -4.29 12.50
C SER A 100 -14.58 -5.09 11.50
N ASN A 101 -13.97 -6.12 10.88
CA ASN A 101 -14.55 -6.97 9.86
C ASN A 101 -15.29 -6.16 8.76
N ARG A 102 -14.74 -5.01 8.37
CA ARG A 102 -15.42 -4.03 7.52
C ARG A 102 -15.57 -4.54 6.08
N ILE A 103 -16.74 -4.28 5.51
CA ILE A 103 -17.12 -4.58 4.12
C ILE A 103 -16.25 -3.80 3.11
N ARG A 104 -15.98 -4.41 1.95
CA ARG A 104 -15.24 -3.79 0.83
C ARG A 104 -16.12 -2.85 -0.01
N PRO A 105 -15.53 -1.84 -0.69
CA PRO A 105 -16.29 -0.92 -1.54
C PRO A 105 -17.12 -1.62 -2.61
N GLU A 106 -16.57 -2.61 -3.34
CA GLU A 106 -17.31 -3.28 -4.41
C GLU A 106 -18.62 -3.92 -3.93
N THR A 107 -18.63 -4.52 -2.75
CA THR A 107 -19.81 -5.21 -2.23
C THR A 107 -20.87 -4.20 -1.82
N ALA A 108 -20.47 -3.10 -1.18
CA ALA A 108 -21.38 -2.04 -0.78
C ALA A 108 -21.92 -1.27 -2.01
N ILE A 109 -21.08 -0.91 -2.97
CA ILE A 109 -21.47 -0.18 -4.18
C ILE A 109 -22.45 -1.02 -5.02
N ARG A 110 -22.12 -2.30 -5.29
CA ARG A 110 -23.01 -3.17 -6.07
C ARG A 110 -24.37 -3.39 -5.41
N LYS A 111 -24.40 -3.44 -4.08
CA LYS A 111 -25.64 -3.65 -3.34
C LYS A 111 -26.52 -2.40 -3.27
N TYR A 112 -25.92 -1.21 -3.17
CA TYR A 112 -26.66 0.00 -2.80
C TYR A 112 -26.71 1.09 -3.87
N LEU A 113 -25.81 1.06 -4.87
CA LEU A 113 -25.67 2.13 -5.88
C LEU A 113 -25.77 1.59 -7.31
N ASP A 114 -24.91 0.64 -7.68
CA ASP A 114 -24.75 0.20 -9.06
C ASP A 114 -24.30 -1.27 -9.14
N PRO A 115 -25.21 -2.21 -9.44
CA PRO A 115 -24.91 -3.63 -9.51
C PRO A 115 -23.83 -4.02 -10.54
N GLN A 116 -23.57 -3.18 -11.54
CA GLN A 116 -22.59 -3.47 -12.61
C GLN A 116 -21.21 -2.86 -12.34
N TRP A 117 -21.07 -2.06 -11.28
CA TRP A 117 -19.81 -1.41 -10.95
C TRP A 117 -18.70 -2.43 -10.66
N LYS A 118 -17.49 -2.16 -11.16
CA LYS A 118 -16.30 -2.98 -10.92
C LYS A 118 -15.14 -2.10 -10.48
N PRO A 119 -14.38 -2.50 -9.44
CA PRO A 119 -13.15 -1.82 -9.09
C PRO A 119 -12.09 -2.04 -10.19
N LEU A 120 -11.13 -1.13 -10.27
CA LEU A 120 -9.99 -1.26 -11.17
C LEU A 120 -9.10 -2.45 -10.79
N LEU A 121 -8.81 -2.59 -9.50
CA LEU A 121 -8.03 -3.70 -8.97
C LEU A 121 -8.95 -4.80 -8.45
N GLN A 122 -8.53 -6.06 -8.59
CA GLN A 122 -9.22 -7.17 -7.96
C GLN A 122 -9.19 -7.00 -6.43
N THR A 123 -10.37 -7.03 -5.80
CA THR A 123 -10.49 -6.92 -4.34
C THR A 123 -9.77 -8.09 -3.64
N PRO A 124 -8.78 -7.83 -2.78
CA PRO A 124 -8.08 -8.88 -2.05
C PRO A 124 -8.99 -9.59 -1.03
N PRO A 125 -8.79 -10.90 -0.75
CA PRO A 125 -9.70 -11.73 0.04
C PRO A 125 -9.51 -11.56 1.56
N PHE A 126 -9.67 -10.34 2.06
CA PHE A 126 -9.61 -10.01 3.49
C PHE A 126 -10.39 -8.71 3.79
N PRO A 127 -10.79 -8.48 5.07
CA PRO A 127 -11.56 -7.30 5.47
C PRO A 127 -10.90 -5.97 5.10
N GLU A 128 -11.72 -4.94 4.96
CA GLU A 128 -11.34 -3.65 4.38
C GLU A 128 -10.47 -2.81 5.32
N TYR A 129 -10.88 -2.57 6.57
CA TYR A 129 -10.24 -1.56 7.42
C TYR A 129 -9.20 -2.14 8.38
N PRO A 130 -7.99 -1.55 8.51
CA PRO A 130 -7.45 -0.43 7.75
C PRO A 130 -6.74 -0.92 6.47
N SER A 131 -6.27 0.00 5.64
CA SER A 131 -5.49 -0.36 4.44
C SER A 131 -4.12 -0.91 4.83
N GLY A 132 -3.86 -2.18 4.51
CA GLY A 132 -2.57 -2.82 4.79
C GLY A 132 -1.42 -2.15 4.06
N HIS A 133 -1.61 -1.78 2.79
CA HIS A 133 -0.62 -1.02 2.02
C HIS A 133 -0.28 0.30 2.72
N SER A 134 -1.30 1.04 3.18
CA SER A 134 -1.07 2.33 3.87
C SER A 134 -0.30 2.13 5.17
N THR A 135 -0.64 1.11 5.96
CA THR A 135 0.05 0.82 7.23
C THR A 135 1.51 0.44 6.99
N ILE A 136 1.78 -0.56 6.15
CA ILE A 136 3.16 -1.05 6.01
C ILE A 136 4.06 -0.12 5.21
N SER A 137 3.50 0.62 4.24
CA SER A 137 4.25 1.62 3.50
C SER A 137 4.68 2.78 4.40
N ALA A 138 3.76 3.28 5.23
CA ALA A 138 4.10 4.35 6.16
C ALA A 138 5.10 3.89 7.23
N ALA A 139 4.98 2.65 7.71
CA ALA A 139 5.94 2.09 8.65
C ALA A 139 7.37 1.99 8.06
N ALA A 140 7.49 1.43 6.86
CA ALA A 140 8.78 1.33 6.18
C ALA A 140 9.36 2.70 5.83
N ALA A 141 8.54 3.62 5.32
CA ALA A 141 8.95 4.98 5.01
C ALA A 141 9.46 5.73 6.24
N THR A 142 8.79 5.62 7.39
CA THR A 142 9.25 6.25 8.64
C THR A 142 10.62 5.76 9.07
N VAL A 143 10.89 4.45 9.00
CA VAL A 143 12.21 3.89 9.31
C VAL A 143 13.28 4.37 8.33
N LEU A 144 12.98 4.34 7.03
CA LEU A 144 13.93 4.77 6.00
C LEU A 144 14.24 6.27 6.10
N THR A 145 13.22 7.08 6.36
CA THR A 145 13.38 8.52 6.62
C THR A 145 14.23 8.79 7.85
N HIS A 146 14.07 8.01 8.93
CA HIS A 146 14.93 8.14 10.11
C HIS A 146 16.42 7.93 9.77
N TYR A 147 16.74 6.92 8.95
CA TYR A 147 18.13 6.58 8.62
C TYR A 147 18.77 7.40 7.49
N LEU A 148 17.97 7.84 6.52
CA LEU A 148 18.46 8.39 5.26
C LEU A 148 17.98 9.82 4.99
N GLY A 149 17.11 10.36 5.86
CA GLY A 149 16.62 11.74 5.81
C GLY A 149 15.24 11.90 5.15
N GLU A 150 14.62 13.06 5.40
CA GLU A 150 13.25 13.36 4.94
C GLU A 150 13.14 13.52 3.42
N ASN A 151 14.09 14.18 2.78
CA ASN A 151 14.07 14.51 1.35
C ASN A 151 14.96 13.59 0.51
N PHE A 152 14.92 12.29 0.81
CA PHE A 152 15.71 11.30 0.08
C PHE A 152 15.06 10.96 -1.26
N ALA A 153 15.53 11.61 -2.33
CA ALA A 153 15.06 11.33 -3.68
C ALA A 153 15.64 10.02 -4.24
N TYR A 154 14.82 9.18 -4.84
CA TYR A 154 15.24 7.91 -5.44
C TYR A 154 14.36 7.50 -6.62
N THR A 155 14.89 6.62 -7.45
CA THR A 155 14.15 5.96 -8.53
C THR A 155 13.84 4.55 -8.08
N ASP A 156 12.56 4.24 -7.95
CA ASP A 156 12.08 2.89 -7.67
C ASP A 156 12.08 2.05 -8.94
N THR A 157 12.88 0.99 -8.90
CA THR A 157 13.07 0.01 -9.98
C THR A 157 12.57 -1.38 -9.60
N VAL A 158 11.96 -1.55 -8.42
CA VAL A 158 11.60 -2.87 -7.88
C VAL A 158 10.64 -3.63 -8.79
N GLU A 159 9.67 -2.92 -9.36
CA GLU A 159 8.62 -3.49 -10.22
C GLU A 159 9.05 -3.69 -11.68
N VAL A 160 10.26 -3.27 -12.08
CA VAL A 160 10.77 -3.43 -13.47
C VAL A 160 10.85 -4.90 -13.86
N LYS A 161 11.28 -5.76 -12.95
CA LYS A 161 11.34 -7.22 -13.17
C LYS A 161 9.95 -7.88 -13.26
N PHE A 162 8.88 -7.14 -12.94
CA PHE A 162 7.49 -7.58 -13.05
C PHE A 162 6.73 -6.87 -14.18
N GLY A 163 7.45 -6.14 -15.05
CA GLY A 163 6.91 -5.56 -16.29
C GLY A 163 6.33 -4.16 -16.14
N LEU A 164 6.59 -3.47 -15.03
CA LEU A 164 6.14 -2.09 -14.81
C LEU A 164 7.30 -1.09 -14.98
N PRO A 165 7.03 0.16 -15.41
CA PRO A 165 8.07 1.17 -15.56
C PRO A 165 8.62 1.62 -14.21
N THR A 166 9.79 2.27 -14.22
CA THR A 166 10.34 2.89 -13.01
C THR A 166 9.47 4.08 -12.55
N ARG A 167 9.54 4.42 -11.26
CA ARG A 167 8.90 5.62 -10.70
C ARG A 167 9.91 6.44 -9.91
N ASN A 168 9.78 7.76 -9.94
CA ASN A 168 10.67 8.67 -9.22
C ASN A 168 9.95 9.26 -8.02
N PHE A 169 10.62 9.25 -6.87
CA PHE A 169 10.11 9.83 -5.64
C PHE A 169 11.13 10.82 -5.06
N THR A 170 10.64 11.88 -4.44
CA THR A 170 11.43 12.90 -3.74
C THR A 170 11.62 12.55 -2.26
N SER A 171 10.80 11.65 -1.71
CA SER A 171 10.93 11.12 -0.35
C SER A 171 10.27 9.74 -0.21
N PHE A 172 10.65 8.99 0.83
CA PHE A 172 9.95 7.73 1.15
C PHE A 172 8.50 7.97 1.55
N MET A 173 8.21 9.08 2.24
CA MET A 173 6.84 9.39 2.65
C MET A 173 5.97 9.73 1.44
N GLN A 174 6.50 10.41 0.41
CA GLN A 174 5.78 10.60 -0.85
C GLN A 174 5.44 9.25 -1.50
N ALA A 175 6.39 8.32 -1.54
CA ALA A 175 6.14 6.97 -2.06
C ALA A 175 5.07 6.22 -1.24
N ALA A 176 5.10 6.34 0.10
CA ALA A 176 4.09 5.75 0.96
C ALA A 176 2.69 6.36 0.79
N ASP A 177 2.62 7.68 0.59
CA ASP A 177 1.38 8.40 0.30
C ASP A 177 0.82 7.97 -1.06
N GLU A 178 1.68 7.82 -2.07
CA GLU A 178 1.29 7.29 -3.38
C GLU A 178 0.80 5.83 -3.28
N ALA A 179 1.50 4.98 -2.52
CA ALA A 179 1.08 3.60 -2.26
C ALA A 179 -0.28 3.54 -1.55
N GLY A 180 -0.55 4.47 -0.64
CA GLY A 180 -1.84 4.59 0.04
C GLY A 180 -2.98 4.99 -0.91
N ILE A 181 -2.83 6.10 -1.62
CA ILE A 181 -3.87 6.62 -2.53
C ILE A 181 -4.12 5.68 -3.71
N SER A 182 -3.12 4.89 -4.13
CA SER A 182 -3.28 3.85 -5.16
C SER A 182 -4.44 2.89 -4.86
N ARG A 183 -4.77 2.67 -3.59
CA ARG A 183 -5.84 1.78 -3.17
C ARG A 183 -7.24 2.39 -3.33
N PHE A 184 -7.32 3.72 -3.28
CA PHE A 184 -8.52 4.47 -3.60
C PHE A 184 -8.75 4.46 -5.12
N TYR A 185 -7.71 4.75 -5.91
CA TYR A 185 -7.73 4.63 -7.38
C TYR A 185 -8.06 3.19 -7.83
N GLY A 186 -7.57 2.21 -7.10
CA GLY A 186 -7.89 0.80 -7.32
C GLY A 186 -9.35 0.42 -7.01
N GLY A 187 -10.12 1.27 -6.34
CA GLY A 187 -11.53 1.03 -5.99
C GLY A 187 -11.74 0.05 -4.84
N ILE A 188 -10.72 -0.22 -4.02
CA ILE A 188 -10.72 -1.34 -3.06
C ILE A 188 -10.59 -0.93 -1.60
N HIS A 189 -10.33 0.35 -1.32
CA HIS A 189 -10.29 0.93 0.01
C HIS A 189 -11.03 2.27 0.08
N PHE A 190 -11.64 2.54 1.23
CA PHE A 190 -12.17 3.86 1.55
C PHE A 190 -11.03 4.80 2.01
N MET A 191 -11.24 6.11 1.92
CA MET A 191 -10.20 7.09 2.29
C MET A 191 -9.83 7.02 3.77
N ASP A 192 -10.77 6.72 4.67
CA ASP A 192 -10.48 6.58 6.10
C ASP A 192 -9.55 5.38 6.40
N ALA A 193 -9.71 4.26 5.71
CA ALA A 193 -8.83 3.10 5.83
C ALA A 193 -7.40 3.44 5.40
N ILE A 194 -7.24 4.32 4.41
CA ILE A 194 -5.95 4.80 3.90
C ILE A 194 -5.31 5.76 4.90
N THR A 195 -6.02 6.79 5.35
CA THR A 195 -5.49 7.81 6.26
C THR A 195 -5.19 7.26 7.65
N ASN A 196 -6.08 6.42 8.20
CA ASN A 196 -5.87 5.80 9.51
C ASN A 196 -4.82 4.69 9.44
N GLY A 197 -4.76 3.92 8.34
CA GLY A 197 -3.69 2.95 8.11
C GLY A 197 -2.32 3.62 8.09
N ARG A 198 -2.17 4.73 7.37
CA ARG A 198 -0.95 5.54 7.37
C ARG A 198 -0.55 5.98 8.79
N THR A 199 -1.50 6.55 9.55
CA THR A 199 -1.27 6.97 10.93
C THR A 199 -0.81 5.81 11.82
N GLN A 200 -1.46 4.65 11.69
CA GLN A 200 -1.08 3.43 12.40
C GLN A 200 0.35 2.99 12.04
N GLY A 201 0.72 3.02 10.76
CA GLY A 201 2.05 2.65 10.28
C GLY A 201 3.17 3.52 10.83
N ILE A 202 2.98 4.84 10.79
CA ILE A 202 3.93 5.82 11.38
C ILE A 202 4.11 5.53 12.87
N TYR A 203 3.01 5.32 13.58
CA TYR A 203 3.05 5.05 15.02
C TYR A 203 3.81 3.76 15.34
N VAL A 204 3.55 2.68 14.60
CA VAL A 204 4.27 1.41 14.76
C VAL A 204 5.77 1.59 14.56
N ALA A 205 6.18 2.25 13.47
CA ALA A 205 7.61 2.47 13.21
C ALA A 205 8.28 3.30 14.30
N GLN A 206 7.62 4.35 14.81
CA GLN A 206 8.13 5.14 15.94
C GLN A 206 8.30 4.29 17.21
N LYS A 207 7.41 3.33 17.46
CA LYS A 207 7.53 2.40 18.59
C LYS A 207 8.69 1.42 18.40
N VAL A 208 8.85 0.89 17.20
CA VAL A 208 9.96 -0.02 16.87
C VAL A 208 11.29 0.70 17.04
N LEU A 209 11.49 1.87 16.41
CA LEU A 209 12.70 2.69 16.54
C LEU A 209 13.05 2.96 18.01
N LYS A 210 12.08 3.48 18.78
CA LYS A 210 12.26 3.72 20.22
C LYS A 210 12.66 2.46 20.98
N ARG A 211 12.12 1.29 20.63
CA ARG A 211 12.37 0.02 21.32
C ARG A 211 13.77 -0.52 21.02
N VAL A 212 14.27 -0.31 19.81
CA VAL A 212 15.63 -0.72 19.40
C VAL A 212 16.71 0.29 19.77
N GLY A 213 16.33 1.43 20.37
CA GLY A 213 17.27 2.44 20.87
C GLY A 213 17.72 3.45 19.81
N GLU A 214 16.89 3.68 18.79
CA GLU A 214 17.12 4.61 17.69
C GLU A 214 16.21 5.85 17.79
#